data_AF-A0A813M0J1-F1
#
_entry.id   AF-A0A813M0J1-F1
#
_cell.length_a   1.000
_cell.length_b   1.000
_cell.length_c   1.000
_cell.angle_alpha   90.00
_cell.angle_beta   90.00
_cell.angle_gamma   90.00
#
_symmetry.space_group_name_H-M   'P 1'
#
loop_
_entity.id
_entity.type
_entity.pdbx_description
1 polymer ?
#
loop_
_entity_poly.entity_id
_entity_poly.type
_entity_poly.pdbx_seq_one_letter_code
_entity_poly.pdbx_strand_id
1 'polypeptide(L)' 'MSEVVDPAVELREKCANEPQCRPAKEKLEECTKRVNSHPGTTENCQEELFDFLRCVDACVAPKLFAKLK' A
#
# COMPACT_ATOMS: atom_id res chain seq x y z
N MET A 1 24.29 8.54 16.25
CA MET A 1 23.42 7.44 15.80
C MET A 1 23.10 7.72 14.34
N SER A 2 23.73 7.04 13.39
CA SER A 2 23.35 7.16 11.98
C SER A 2 22.09 6.31 11.78
N GLU A 3 20.94 6.95 11.61
CA GLU A 3 19.70 6.24 11.29
C GLU A 3 19.86 5.55 9.94
N VAL A 4 19.82 4.23 9.95
CA VAL A 4 19.76 3.43 8.73
C VAL A 4 18.34 3.58 8.19
N VAL A 5 18.15 4.48 7.23
CA VAL A 5 16.86 4.67 6.57
C VAL A 5 16.62 3.50 5.62
N ASP A 6 15.58 2.73 5.86
CA ASP A 6 15.19 1.63 4.97
C ASP A 6 14.67 2.20 3.63
N PRO A 7 15.37 1.99 2.50
CA PRO A 7 14.93 2.48 1.20
C PRO A 7 13.57 1.92 0.77
N ALA A 8 13.10 0.81 1.36
CA ALA A 8 11.79 0.26 1.10
C ALA A 8 10.66 1.20 1.54
N VAL A 9 10.83 1.95 2.64
CA VAL A 9 9.79 2.87 3.15
C VAL A 9 9.54 3.99 2.16
N GLU A 10 10.61 4.66 1.72
CA GLU A 10 10.50 5.74 0.72
C GLU A 10 9.94 5.24 -0.61
N LEU A 11 10.35 4.04 -1.05
CA LEU A 11 9.89 3.48 -2.31
C LEU A 11 8.41 3.10 -2.25
N ARG A 12 7.94 2.56 -1.12
CA ARG A 12 6.52 2.27 -0.90
C ARG A 12 5.68 3.53 -0.96
N GLU A 13 6.10 4.62 -0.31
CA GLU A 13 5.38 5.90 -0.38
C GLU A 13 5.32 6.46 -1.80
N LYS A 14 6.43 6.42 -2.54
CA LYS A 14 6.47 6.86 -3.94
C LYS A 14 5.53 6.02 -4.81
N CYS A 15 5.63 4.69 -4.72
CA CYS A 15 4.81 3.77 -5.51
C CYS A 15 3.32 3.78 -5.11
N ALA A 16 3.00 4.07 -3.85
CA ALA A 16 1.61 4.22 -3.37
C ALA A 16 0.91 5.45 -3.94
N ASN A 17 1.65 6.50 -4.29
CA ASN A 17 1.12 7.73 -4.86
C ASN A 17 1.13 7.75 -6.40
N GLU A 18 1.61 6.67 -7.02
CA GLU A 18 1.69 6.51 -8.46
C GLU A 18 0.27 6.34 -9.06
N PRO A 19 -0.04 6.96 -10.21
CA PRO A 19 -1.40 6.95 -10.78
C PRO A 19 -1.97 5.55 -11.03
N GLN A 20 -1.16 4.53 -11.26
CA GLN A 20 -1.68 3.15 -11.43
C GLN A 20 -2.20 2.52 -10.13
N CYS A 21 -1.67 2.91 -8.96
CA CYS A 21 -2.06 2.33 -7.66
C CYS A 21 -3.09 3.19 -6.93
N ARG A 22 -3.26 4.44 -7.36
CA ARG A 22 -4.24 5.37 -6.80
C ARG A 22 -5.68 4.82 -6.77
N PRO A 23 -6.22 4.17 -7.82
CA PRO A 23 -7.58 3.63 -7.77
C PRO A 23 -7.75 2.52 -6.72
N ALA A 24 -6.74 1.67 -6.54
CA ALA A 24 -6.76 0.62 -5.52
C ALA A 24 -6.71 1.22 -4.10
N LYS A 25 -5.90 2.28 -3.92
CA LYS A 25 -5.86 3.04 -2.67
C LYS A 25 -7.20 3.69 -2.35
N GLU A 26 -7.85 4.33 -3.33
CA GLU A 26 -9.16 4.97 -3.15
C GLU A 26 -10.23 3.95 -2.73
N LYS A 27 -10.27 2.77 -3.37
CA LYS A 27 -11.18 1.68 -2.96
C LYS A 27 -10.92 1.18 -1.54
N LEU A 28 -9.65 1.03 -1.15
CA LEU A 28 -9.27 0.62 0.20
C LEU A 28 -9.74 1.66 1.23
N GLU A 29 -9.58 2.96 0.95
CA GLU A 29 -10.05 4.03 1.81
C GLU A 29 -11.59 4.06 1.91
N GLU A 30 -12.30 3.81 0.81
CA GLU A 30 -13.76 3.68 0.80
C GLU A 30 -14.24 2.49 1.63
N CYS A 31 -13.64 1.31 1.46
CA CYS A 31 -13.94 0.14 2.29
C CYS A 31 -13.67 0.43 3.77
N THR A 32 -12.53 1.04 4.08
CA THR A 32 -12.14 1.37 5.45
C THR A 32 -13.17 2.30 6.11
N LYS A 33 -13.68 3.30 5.37
CA LYS A 33 -14.75 4.19 5.85
C LYS A 33 -16.05 3.43 6.09
N ARG A 34 -16.39 2.47 5.23
CA ARG A 34 -17.60 1.63 5.34
C ARG A 34 -17.56 0.70 6.55
N VAL A 35 -16.44 0.01 6.76
CA VAL A 35 -16.25 -0.89 7.91
C VAL A 35 -16.24 -0.10 9.23
N ASN A 36 -15.56 1.05 9.26
CA ASN A 36 -15.53 1.89 10.45
C ASN A 36 -16.89 2.54 10.79
N SER A 37 -17.77 2.74 9.80
CA SER A 37 -19.10 3.29 10.04
C SER A 37 -20.14 2.24 10.48
N HIS A 38 -19.84 0.95 10.36
CA HIS A 38 -20.74 -0.15 10.72
C HIS A 38 -20.13 -1.05 11.81
N PRO A 39 -20.10 -0.60 13.08
CA PRO A 39 -19.60 -1.42 14.17
C PRO A 39 -20.44 -2.70 14.29
N GLY A 40 -19.79 -3.87 14.11
CA GLY A 40 -20.43 -5.19 14.14
C GLY A 40 -20.62 -5.85 12.78
N THR A 41 -20.16 -5.23 11.68
CA THR A 41 -20.10 -5.89 10.37
C THR A 41 -19.05 -7.02 10.35
N THR A 42 -19.32 -8.09 9.60
CA THR A 42 -18.34 -9.16 9.28
C THR A 42 -17.47 -8.81 8.08
N GLU A 43 -17.78 -7.69 7.41
CA GLU A 43 -17.01 -7.19 6.29
C GLU A 43 -15.59 -6.79 6.71
N ASN A 44 -14.61 -7.13 5.87
CA ASN A 44 -13.24 -6.68 6.01
C ASN A 44 -12.71 -6.16 4.66
N CYS A 45 -11.66 -5.34 4.71
CA CYS A 45 -11.06 -4.73 3.52
C CYS A 45 -9.83 -5.51 3.02
N GLN A 46 -9.79 -6.83 3.24
CA GLN A 46 -8.60 -7.62 2.88
C GLN A 46 -8.41 -7.69 1.36
N GLU A 47 -9.50 -7.79 0.60
CA GLU A 47 -9.44 -7.83 -0.86
C GLU A 47 -8.82 -6.54 -1.42
N GLU A 48 -9.35 -5.38 -1.01
CA GLU A 48 -8.84 -4.08 -1.45
C GLU A 48 -7.40 -3.84 -0.98
N LEU A 49 -7.04 -4.37 0.19
CA LEU A 49 -5.67 -4.32 0.69
C LEU A 49 -4.73 -5.14 -0.19
N PHE A 50 -5.10 -6.37 -0.56
CA PHE A 50 -4.27 -7.20 -1.43
C PHE A 50 -4.13 -6.61 -2.84
N ASP A 51 -5.18 -6.03 -3.39
CA ASP A 51 -5.13 -5.32 -4.67
C ASP A 51 -4.16 -4.13 -4.63
N PHE A 52 -4.24 -3.32 -3.58
CA PHE A 52 -3.33 -2.20 -3.38
C PHE A 52 -1.88 -2.66 -3.19
N LEU A 53 -1.66 -3.66 -2.33
CA LEU A 53 -0.32 -4.23 -2.09
C LEU A 53 0.29 -4.81 -3.36
N ARG A 54 -0.48 -5.56 -4.15
CA ARG A 54 -0.02 -6.11 -5.43
C ARG A 54 0.49 -5.02 -6.36
N CYS A 55 -0.22 -3.89 -6.44
CA CYS A 55 0.20 -2.77 -7.27
C CYS A 55 1.48 -2.11 -6.75
N VAL A 56 1.53 -1.83 -5.45
CA VAL A 56 2.71 -1.21 -4.81
C VAL A 56 3.93 -2.12 -4.93
N ASP A 57 3.79 -3.41 -4.63
CA ASP A 57 4.88 -4.38 -4.68
C ASP A 57 5.43 -4.56 -6.10
N ALA A 58 4.56 -4.57 -7.11
CA ALA A 58 4.99 -4.59 -8.51
C ALA A 58 5.87 -3.38 -8.88
N CYS A 59 5.63 -2.23 -8.24
CA CYS A 59 6.45 -1.02 -8.42
C CYS A 59 7.70 -1.01 -7.53
N VAL A 60 7.61 -1.46 -6.28
CA VAL A 60 8.69 -1.39 -5.29
C VAL A 60 9.73 -2.48 -5.54
N ALA A 61 9.33 -3.72 -5.81
CA ALA A 61 10.25 -4.85 -5.94
C ALA A 61 11.44 -4.56 -6.88
N PRO A 62 11.26 -4.16 -8.16
CA PRO A 62 12.39 -3.92 -9.04
C PRO A 62 13.31 -2.78 -8.56
N LYS A 63 12.75 -1.75 -7.92
CA LYS A 63 13.50 -0.58 -7.41
C LYS A 63 14.27 -0.90 -6.13
N LEU A 64 13.67 -1.71 -5.26
CA LEU A 64 14.25 -2.10 -3.97
C LEU A 64 15.38 -3.10 -4.16
N PHE A 65 15.17 -4.14 -4.97
CA PHE A 65 16.22 -5.14 -5.25
C PHE A 65 17.42 -4.55 -5.99
N ALA A 66 17.26 -3.43 -6.71
CA ALA A 66 18.39 -2.69 -7.30
C ALA A 66 19.23 -1.90 -6.27
N LYS A 67 18.68 -1.63 -5.08
CA LYS A 67 19.34 -0.88 -3.99
C LYS A 67 19.94 -1.80 -2.92
N LEU A 68 19.43 -3.00 -2.79
CA LEU A 68 19.94 -4.02 -1.88
C LEU A 68 21.17 -4.68 -2.52
N LYS A 69 22.26 -4.79 -1.75
CA LYS A 69 23.51 -5.47 -2.14
C LYS A 69 23.61 -6.82 -1.46
#